data_AF-A0A7W1ES82-F1
#
_entry.id   AF-A0A7W1ES82-F1
#
_cell.length_a   1.000
_cell.length_b   1.000
_cell.length_c   1.000
_cell.angle_alpha   90.00
_cell.angle_beta   90.00
_cell.angle_gamma   90.00
#
_symmetry.space_group_name_H-M   'P 1'
#
loop_
_entity.id
_entity.type
_entity.pdbx_description
1 polymer ?
#
loop_
_entity_poly.entity_id
_entity_poly.type
_entity_poly.pdbx_seq_one_letter_code
_entity_poly.pdbx_strand_id
1 'polypeptide(L)' 'MKPILNSFTIWTGAFMIVLVVAGAIAFATTDLMSDRLYGNKRTGFVIMLFAYAVYRGFRLYQTLKQQKRNEEQ' A
#
# COMPACT_ATOMS: atom_id res chain seq x y z
N MET A 1 0.52 -25.75 11.01
CA MET A 1 -0.66 -24.90 10.75
C MET A 1 -0.27 -23.46 10.38
N LYS A 2 0.53 -23.24 9.33
CA LYS A 2 1.02 -21.89 8.93
C LYS A 2 0.62 -21.37 7.51
N PRO A 3 0.03 -22.15 6.57
CA PRO A 3 -0.21 -21.63 5.22
C PRO A 3 -1.38 -20.63 5.16
N ILE A 4 -2.39 -20.82 6.03
CA ILE A 4 -3.58 -19.95 6.09
C ILE A 4 -3.19 -18.55 6.58
N LEU A 5 -2.33 -18.45 7.59
CA LEU A 5 -1.89 -17.17 8.15
C LEU A 5 -1.04 -16.38 7.15
N ASN A 6 -0.18 -17.06 6.38
CA ASN A 6 0.62 -16.43 5.31
C ASN A 6 -0.26 -15.94 4.17
N SER A 7 -1.21 -16.76 3.71
CA SER A 7 -2.15 -16.40 2.63
C SER A 7 -3.01 -15.21 3.02
N PHE A 8 -3.51 -15.19 4.26
CA PHE A 8 -4.28 -14.06 4.78
C PHE A 8 -3.42 -12.79 4.92
N THR A 9 -2.15 -12.92 5.33
CA THR A 9 -1.21 -11.80 5.44
C THR A 9 -0.88 -11.18 4.08
N ILE A 10 -0.71 -12.02 3.05
CA ILE A 10 -0.47 -11.56 1.69
C ILE A 10 -1.69 -10.84 1.13
N TRP A 11 -2.87 -11.43 1.32
CA TRP A 11 -4.14 -10.87 0.86
C TRP A 11 -4.44 -9.53 1.54
N THR A 12 -4.31 -9.44 2.86
CA THR A 12 -4.46 -8.17 3.60
C THR A 12 -3.39 -7.14 3.22
N GLY A 13 -2.16 -7.58 2.94
CA GLY A 13 -1.10 -6.71 2.42
C GLY A 13 -1.42 -6.12 1.04
N ALA A 14 -1.94 -6.94 0.12
CA ALA A 14 -2.38 -6.51 -1.20
C ALA A 14 -3.59 -5.56 -1.10
N PHE A 15 -4.56 -5.88 -0.25
CA PHE A 15 -5.73 -5.03 0.02
C PHE A 15 -5.32 -3.65 0.56
N MET A 16 -4.33 -3.59 1.46
CA MET A 16 -3.80 -2.32 1.96
C MET A 16 -3.22 -1.44 0.86
N ILE A 17 -2.51 -2.03 -0.12
CA ILE A 17 -1.95 -1.28 -1.25
C ILE A 17 -3.08 -0.68 -2.09
N VAL A 18 -4.12 -1.46 -2.38
CA VAL A 18 -5.30 -0.98 -3.12
C VAL A 18 -5.98 0.18 -2.40
N LEU A 19 -6.17 0.08 -1.08
CA LEU A 19 -6.75 1.16 -0.28
C LEU A 19 -5.90 2.43 -0.28
N VAL A 20 -4.57 2.30 -0.17
CA VAL A 20 -3.67 3.46 -0.19
C VAL A 20 -3.70 4.13 -1.56
N VAL A 21 -3.69 3.36 -2.65
CA VAL A 21 -3.79 3.91 -4.02
C VAL A 21 -5.14 4.57 -4.26
N ALA A 22 -6.24 3.92 -3.87
CA ALA A 22 -7.58 4.49 -3.98
C ALA A 22 -7.71 5.77 -3.15
N GLY A 23 -7.16 5.78 -1.93
CA GLY A 23 -7.08 6.96 -1.08
C GLY A 23 -6.25 8.07 -1.72
N ALA A 24 -5.08 7.76 -2.27
CA ALA A 24 -4.24 8.74 -2.96
C ALA A 24 -4.96 9.36 -4.17
N ILE A 25 -5.67 8.57 -4.97
CA ILE A 25 -6.49 9.05 -6.09
C ILE A 25 -7.63 9.92 -5.56
N ALA A 26 -8.38 9.46 -4.56
CA ALA A 26 -9.47 10.24 -3.96
C ALA A 26 -8.99 11.58 -3.40
N PHE A 27 -7.84 11.61 -2.71
CA PHE A 27 -7.21 12.84 -2.23
C PHE A 27 -6.63 13.70 -3.36
N ALA A 28 -6.27 13.13 -4.51
CA ALA A 28 -5.76 13.87 -5.66
C ALA A 28 -6.88 14.48 -6.52
N THR A 29 -8.01 13.78 -6.69
CA THR A 29 -9.10 14.17 -7.58
C THR A 29 -10.22 14.90 -6.86
N THR A 30 -10.44 14.61 -5.58
CA THR A 30 -11.56 15.17 -4.80
C THR A 30 -11.05 16.19 -3.80
N ASP A 31 -11.81 17.25 -3.57
CA ASP A 31 -11.53 18.29 -2.56
C ASP A 31 -11.78 17.80 -1.11
N LEU A 32 -11.52 16.50 -0.89
CA LEU A 32 -11.55 15.86 0.41
C LEU A 32 -10.51 16.54 1.29
N MET A 33 -10.98 17.12 2.39
CA MET A 33 -10.15 17.79 3.39
C MET A 33 -9.50 19.08 2.90
N SER A 34 -10.09 19.78 1.92
CA SER A 34 -9.57 21.06 1.44
C SER A 34 -9.33 22.03 2.59
N ASP A 35 -10.28 22.15 3.51
CA ASP A 35 -10.24 23.01 4.70
C ASP A 35 -8.98 22.87 5.59
N ARG A 36 -8.32 21.70 5.59
CA ARG A 36 -7.03 21.48 6.28
C ARG A 36 -5.83 21.29 5.34
N LEU A 37 -6.07 20.87 4.10
CA LEU A 37 -5.06 20.46 3.14
C LEU A 37 -5.25 21.24 1.82
N TYR A 38 -5.16 22.57 1.88
CA TYR A 38 -5.19 23.42 0.68
C TYR A 38 -3.82 23.53 -0.02
N GLY A 39 -3.82 23.50 -1.35
CA GLY A 39 -2.67 23.81 -2.21
C GLY A 39 -1.53 22.78 -2.17
N ASN A 40 -0.27 23.25 -2.18
CA ASN A 40 0.94 22.41 -2.27
C ASN A 40 1.07 21.32 -1.19
N LYS A 41 0.42 21.51 -0.02
CA LYS A 41 0.41 20.51 1.05
C LYS A 41 -0.34 19.25 0.64
N ARG A 42 -1.40 19.38 -0.16
CA ARG A 42 -2.19 18.27 -0.73
C ARG A 42 -1.35 17.45 -1.69
N THR A 43 -0.65 18.12 -2.60
CA THR A 43 0.25 17.46 -3.56
C THR A 43 1.36 16.68 -2.85
N GLY A 44 1.98 17.26 -1.83
CA GLY A 44 2.99 16.58 -1.01
C GLY A 44 2.45 15.33 -0.31
N PHE A 45 1.24 15.41 0.26
CA PHE A 45 0.59 14.28 0.91
C PHE A 45 0.25 13.15 -0.09
N VAL A 46 -0.28 13.49 -1.27
CA VAL A 46 -0.57 12.51 -2.33
C VAL A 46 0.71 11.80 -2.80
N ILE A 47 1.80 12.55 -3.02
CA ILE A 47 3.10 11.98 -3.39
C ILE A 47 3.61 11.03 -2.29
N MET A 48 3.48 11.43 -1.02
CA MET A 48 3.87 10.60 0.13
C MET A 48 3.05 9.29 0.18
N LEU A 49 1.73 9.36 -0.04
CA LEU A 49 0.88 8.17 -0.12
C LEU A 49 1.29 7.25 -1.27
N PHE A 50 1.60 7.81 -2.44
CA PHE A 50 2.08 7.04 -3.58
C PHE A 50 3.43 6.36 -3.30
N ALA A 51 4.38 7.10 -2.72
CA ALA A 51 5.67 6.55 -2.32
C ALA A 51 5.51 5.41 -1.30
N TYR A 52 4.61 5.57 -0.33
CA TYR A 52 4.29 4.53 0.64
C TYR A 52 3.65 3.30 -0.03
N ALA A 53 2.74 3.48 -0.99
CA ALA A 53 2.15 2.38 -1.75
C ALA A 53 3.22 1.56 -2.49
N VAL A 54 4.16 2.23 -3.16
CA VAL A 54 5.28 1.58 -3.86
C VAL A 54 6.17 0.81 -2.88
N TYR A 55 6.58 1.44 -1.79
CA TYR A 55 7.38 0.78 -0.74
C TYR A 55 6.68 -0.46 -0.16
N ARG A 56 5.38 -0.35 0.12
CA ARG A 56 4.57 -1.45 0.65
C ARG A 56 4.46 -2.60 -0.36
N GLY A 57 4.26 -2.28 -1.65
CA GLY A 57 4.29 -3.25 -2.74
C GLY A 57 5.62 -3.98 -2.84
N PHE A 58 6.73 -3.25 -2.78
CA PHE A 58 8.07 -3.83 -2.77
C PHE A 58 8.29 -4.79 -1.59
N ARG A 59 7.89 -4.39 -0.37
CA ARG A 59 8.02 -5.23 0.83
C ARG A 59 7.16 -6.50 0.75
N LEU A 60 5.96 -6.40 0.18
CA LEU A 60 5.11 -7.56 -0.05
C LEU A 60 5.76 -8.53 -1.05
N TYR A 61 6.31 -8.01 -2.15
CA TYR A 61 7.05 -8.81 -3.13
C TYR A 61 8.27 -9.51 -2.52
N GLN A 62 9.04 -8.82 -1.67
CA GLN A 62 10.17 -9.42 -0.97
C GLN A 62 9.72 -10.56 -0.06
N THR A 63 8.60 -10.38 0.66
CA THR A 63 8.03 -11.42 1.54
C THR A 63 7.57 -12.64 0.74
N LEU A 64 6.93 -12.43 -0.42
CA LEU A 64 6.54 -13.50 -1.35
C LEU A 64 7.74 -14.26 -1.90
N LYS A 65 8.80 -13.53 -2.30
CA LYS A 65 10.05 -14.13 -2.78
C LYS A 65 10.72 -14.98 -1.71
N GLN A 66 10.65 -14.54 -0.46
CA GLN A 66 11.26 -15.25 0.68
C GLN A 66 10.46 -16.48 1.09
N GLN A 67 9.13 -16.46 0.94
CA GLN A 67 8.29 -17.65 1.12
C GLN A 67 8.58 -18.71 0.05
N LYS A 68 8.65 -18.34 -1.23
CA LYS A 68 9.02 -19.28 -2.30
C LYS A 68 10.35 -19.99 -2.04
N ARG A 69 11.37 -19.25 -1.60
CA ARG A 69 12.69 -19.84 -1.28
C ARG A 69 12.64 -20.84 -0.13
N ASN A 70 11.74 -20.63 0.84
CA ASN A 70 11.57 -21.54 1.98
C ASN A 70 10.70 -22.76 1.65
N GLU A 71 9.92 -22.74 0.56
CA GLU A 71 9.17 -23.90 0.06
C GLU A 71 10.05 -24.83 -0.80
N GLU A 72 11.14 -24.30 -1.38
CA GLU A 72 12.12 -25.05 -2.18
C GLU A 72 13.22 -25.74 -1.33
N GLN A 73 13.31 -25.43 -0.03
CA GLN A 73 14.23 -26.06 0.94
C GLN A 73 13.51 -27.10 1.80
#